data_AF-A0A3L7XFK7-F1
#
_entry.id   AF-A0A3L7XFK7-F1
#
_cell.length_a   1.000
_cell.length_b   1.000
_cell.length_c   1.000
_cell.angle_alpha   90.00
_cell.angle_beta   90.00
_cell.angle_gamma   90.00
#
_symmetry.space_group_name_H-M   'P 1'
#
loop_
_entity.id
_entity.type
_entity.pdbx_description
1 polymer ?
#
loop_
_entity_poly.entity_id
_entity_poly.type
_entity_poly.pdbx_seq_one_letter_code
_entity_poly.pdbx_strand_id
1 'polypeptide(L)'
;MRQEFETEMEPLHELPVPQASTMRRLLTNLEERLRPLNEYADGEEANLNALEHRMNESGSDHVARSFAEYLAEQRGCISATRSQIDHQRMPFLEYGEEQHDTVEVALSRFDADMDALETNLAEQRKVMLRMLDSMRSETFAAVKNFLVSRQDALSALAGAGSTDPAEIGRSVQYLRRALELMADTPQVRPVLERVD
;
A
#
# COMPACT_ATOMS: atom_id res chain seq x y z
N MET A 1 5.13 12.80 -3.27
CA MET A 1 4.17 11.86 -2.65
C MET A 1 4.24 10.51 -3.34
N ARG A 2 3.51 10.23 -4.43
CA ARG A 2 3.59 8.90 -5.07
C ARG A 2 5.00 8.48 -5.51
N GLN A 3 5.75 9.38 -6.16
CA GLN A 3 7.15 9.12 -6.54
C GLN A 3 8.11 8.99 -5.35
N GLU A 4 7.92 9.77 -4.29
CA GLU A 4 8.78 9.69 -3.09
C GLU A 4 8.55 8.37 -2.34
N PHE A 5 7.30 7.90 -2.31
CA PHE A 5 6.92 6.63 -1.71
C PHE A 5 7.38 5.43 -2.55
N GLU A 6 7.28 5.52 -3.88
CA GLU A 6 7.87 4.52 -4.79
C GLU A 6 9.37 4.39 -4.57
N THR A 7 10.09 5.51 -4.36
CA THR A 7 11.52 5.49 -4.01
C THR A 7 11.81 4.92 -2.61
N GLU A 8 10.94 5.17 -1.62
CA GLU A 8 11.08 4.59 -0.27
C GLU A 8 10.80 3.08 -0.24
N MET A 9 9.92 2.60 -1.11
CA MET A 9 9.53 1.18 -1.26
C MET A 9 10.46 0.38 -2.16
N GLU A 10 11.21 1.05 -3.04
CA GLU A 10 12.20 0.46 -3.95
C GLU A 10 13.15 -0.55 -3.26
N PRO A 11 13.78 -0.25 -2.10
CA PRO A 11 14.64 -1.22 -1.42
C PRO A 11 13.89 -2.48 -0.96
N LEU A 12 12.60 -2.38 -0.58
CA LEU A 12 11.77 -3.54 -0.23
C LEU A 12 11.42 -4.39 -1.45
N HIS A 13 11.20 -3.76 -2.61
CA HIS A 13 10.97 -4.46 -3.88
C HIS A 13 12.24 -5.09 -4.44
N GLU A 14 13.41 -4.53 -4.15
CA GLU A 14 14.68 -5.08 -4.60
C GLU A 14 15.14 -6.29 -3.77
N LEU A 15 14.78 -6.38 -2.49
CA LEU A 15 15.22 -7.44 -1.55
C LEU A 15 14.90 -8.90 -1.98
N PRO A 16 13.74 -9.22 -2.59
CA PRO A 16 13.42 -10.57 -3.05
C PRO A 16 14.42 -11.14 -4.06
N VAL A 17 14.98 -10.30 -4.94
CA VAL A 17 15.89 -10.74 -6.02
C VAL A 17 17.22 -11.29 -5.50
N PRO A 18 18.01 -10.57 -4.67
CA PRO A 18 19.24 -11.10 -4.10
C PRO A 18 18.96 -12.23 -3.12
N GLN A 19 17.85 -12.21 -2.37
CA GLN A 19 17.44 -13.30 -1.49
C GLN A 19 17.18 -14.60 -2.27
N ALA A 20 16.41 -14.55 -3.36
CA ALA A 20 16.17 -15.69 -4.24
C ALA A 20 17.48 -16.22 -4.87
N SER A 21 18.39 -15.33 -5.26
CA SER A 21 19.70 -15.72 -5.80
C SER A 21 20.56 -16.44 -4.76
N THR A 22 20.51 -15.99 -3.50
CA THR A 22 21.27 -16.54 -2.38
C THR A 22 20.70 -17.91 -1.99
N MET A 23 19.38 -18.03 -1.91
CA MET A 23 18.68 -19.29 -1.65
C MET A 23 19.02 -20.32 -2.73
N ARG A 24 18.96 -19.94 -4.00
CA ARG A 24 19.33 -20.84 -5.11
C ARG A 24 20.76 -21.34 -4.98
N ARG A 25 21.72 -20.46 -4.66
CA ARG A 25 23.12 -20.86 -4.40
C ARG A 25 23.24 -21.82 -3.23
N LEU A 26 22.52 -21.58 -2.13
CA LEU A 26 22.53 -22.47 -0.96
C LEU A 26 21.99 -23.86 -1.31
N LEU A 27 20.87 -23.92 -2.03
CA LEU A 27 20.28 -25.18 -2.49
C LEU A 27 21.21 -25.94 -3.45
N THR A 28 21.83 -25.25 -4.41
CA THR A 28 22.82 -25.89 -5.30
C THR A 28 24.03 -26.43 -4.53
N ASN A 29 24.56 -25.66 -3.58
CA ASN A 29 25.67 -26.13 -2.74
C ASN A 29 25.25 -27.33 -1.87
N LEU A 30 24.02 -27.34 -1.37
CA LEU A 30 23.48 -28.45 -0.60
C LEU A 30 23.34 -29.70 -1.48
N GLU A 31 22.80 -29.55 -2.70
CA GLU A 31 22.70 -30.64 -3.68
C GLU A 31 24.07 -31.21 -4.04
N GLU A 32 25.09 -30.37 -4.25
CA GLU A 32 26.45 -30.82 -4.50
C GLU A 32 27.04 -31.61 -3.33
N ARG A 33 26.73 -31.21 -2.09
CA ARG A 33 27.18 -31.92 -0.88
C ARG A 33 26.41 -33.22 -0.64
N LEU A 34 25.15 -33.28 -1.04
CA LEU A 34 24.30 -34.47 -0.91
C LEU A 34 24.51 -35.47 -2.06
N ARG A 35 25.06 -35.02 -3.19
CA ARG A 35 25.32 -35.87 -4.36
C ARG A 35 26.09 -37.15 -4.04
N PRO A 36 27.22 -37.13 -3.29
CA PRO A 36 27.95 -38.36 -2.97
C PRO A 36 27.14 -39.35 -2.13
N LEU A 37 26.25 -38.86 -1.26
CA LEU A 37 25.38 -39.72 -0.44
C LEU A 37 24.30 -40.38 -1.29
N ASN A 38 23.74 -39.67 -2.27
CA ASN A 38 22.81 -40.24 -3.24
C ASN A 38 23.51 -41.26 -4.14
N GLU A 39 24.69 -40.95 -4.67
CA GLU A 39 25.48 -41.87 -5.49
C GLU A 39 25.85 -43.15 -4.71
N TYR A 40 26.17 -43.02 -3.42
CA TYR A 40 26.38 -44.16 -2.54
C TYR A 40 25.12 -45.01 -2.36
N ALA A 41 23.99 -44.37 -2.04
CA ALA A 41 22.71 -45.06 -1.88
C ALA A 41 22.27 -45.80 -3.17
N ASP A 42 22.48 -45.18 -4.33
CA ASP A 42 22.19 -45.76 -5.64
C ASP A 42 23.12 -46.94 -5.95
N GLY A 43 24.40 -46.82 -5.60
CA GLY A 43 25.38 -47.90 -5.73
C GLY A 43 25.06 -49.11 -4.85
N GLU A 44 24.67 -48.88 -3.60
CA GLU A 44 24.25 -49.95 -2.69
C GLU A 44 22.96 -50.63 -3.17
N GLU A 45 21.98 -49.86 -3.66
CA GLU A 45 20.75 -50.43 -4.22
C GLU A 45 21.04 -51.29 -5.47
N ALA A 46 21.91 -50.82 -6.37
CA ALA A 46 22.35 -51.59 -7.52
C ALA A 46 23.08 -52.88 -7.11
N ASN A 47 23.94 -52.80 -6.08
CA ASN A 47 24.66 -53.96 -5.55
C ASN A 47 23.71 -55.00 -4.94
N LEU A 48 22.72 -54.56 -4.16
CA LEU A 48 21.70 -55.43 -3.58
C LEU A 48 20.87 -56.12 -4.66
N ASN A 49 20.47 -55.39 -5.70
CA ASN A 49 19.72 -55.95 -6.83
C ASN A 49 20.56 -56.98 -7.60
N ALA A 50 21.85 -56.70 -7.83
CA ALA A 50 22.76 -57.65 -8.48
C ALA A 50 23.05 -58.89 -7.62
N LEU A 51 23.08 -58.74 -6.28
CA LEU A 51 23.22 -59.85 -5.35
C LEU A 51 21.98 -60.74 -5.35
N GLU A 52 20.79 -60.16 -5.25
CA GLU A 52 19.51 -60.86 -5.27
C GLU A 52 19.31 -61.62 -6.60
N HIS A 53 19.65 -60.99 -7.74
CA HIS A 53 19.59 -61.64 -9.04
C HIS A 53 20.50 -62.88 -9.10
N ARG A 54 21.77 -62.76 -8.70
CA ARG A 54 22.71 -63.88 -8.68
C ARG A 54 22.26 -65.00 -7.74
N MET A 55 21.70 -64.68 -6.57
CA MET A 55 21.21 -65.68 -5.62
C MET A 55 20.03 -66.48 -6.17
N ASN A 56 19.14 -65.81 -6.91
CA ASN A 56 18.00 -66.43 -7.57
C ASN A 56 18.43 -67.30 -8.77
N GLU A 57 19.39 -66.84 -9.58
CA GLU A 57 19.93 -67.61 -10.72
C GLU A 57 20.72 -68.85 -10.29
N SER A 58 21.38 -68.80 -9.13
CA SER A 58 22.18 -69.90 -8.60
C SER A 58 21.35 -71.10 -8.11
N GLY A 59 20.00 -71.00 -8.12
CA GLY A 59 19.09 -72.04 -7.63
C GLY A 59 19.20 -72.32 -6.12
N SER A 60 19.81 -71.39 -5.37
CA SER A 60 20.15 -71.56 -3.96
C SER A 60 19.07 -70.99 -3.03
N ASP A 61 17.85 -71.51 -3.13
CA ASP A 61 16.67 -71.05 -2.36
C ASP A 61 16.90 -70.97 -0.85
N HIS A 62 17.77 -71.82 -0.32
CA HIS A 62 18.11 -71.82 1.10
C HIS A 62 18.98 -70.62 1.48
N VAL A 63 19.91 -70.22 0.61
CA VAL A 63 20.77 -69.05 0.79
C VAL A 63 19.95 -67.78 0.60
N ALA A 64 19.07 -67.74 -0.42
CA ALA A 64 18.11 -66.65 -0.63
C ALA A 64 17.26 -66.36 0.63
N ARG A 65 16.71 -67.40 1.26
CA ARG A 65 15.92 -67.25 2.50
C ARG A 65 16.74 -66.78 3.69
N SER A 66 17.98 -67.25 3.84
CA SER A 66 18.84 -66.85 4.98
C SER A 66 19.29 -65.39 4.92
N PHE A 67 19.42 -64.82 3.72
CA PHE A 67 19.83 -63.42 3.53
C PHE A 67 18.65 -62.46 3.29
N ALA A 68 17.42 -62.96 3.17
CA ALA A 68 16.24 -62.13 2.89
C ALA A 68 16.02 -61.03 3.94
N GLU A 69 16.22 -61.35 5.22
CA GLU A 69 16.09 -60.40 6.32
C GLU A 69 17.19 -59.31 6.24
N TYR A 70 18.42 -59.71 5.96
CA TYR A 70 19.53 -58.78 5.75
C TYR A 70 19.30 -57.86 4.55
N LEU A 71 18.84 -58.39 3.40
CA LEU A 71 18.52 -57.58 2.21
C LEU A 71 17.39 -56.59 2.50
N ALA A 72 16.38 -56.99 3.26
CA ALA A 72 15.29 -56.11 3.68
C ALA A 72 15.80 -55.00 4.61
N GLU A 73 16.67 -55.32 5.56
CA GLU A 73 17.29 -54.35 6.47
C GLU A 73 18.13 -53.32 5.69
N GLN A 74 18.97 -53.77 4.75
CA GLN A 74 19.78 -52.87 3.92
C GLN A 74 18.93 -51.96 3.03
N ARG A 75 17.86 -52.49 2.42
CA ARG A 75 16.88 -51.66 1.68
C ARG A 75 16.21 -50.62 2.60
N GLY A 76 15.90 -51.00 3.84
CA GLY A 76 15.39 -50.09 4.87
C GLY A 76 16.38 -48.96 5.18
N CYS A 77 17.67 -49.27 5.38
CA CYS A 77 18.72 -48.29 5.62
C CYS A 77 18.92 -47.31 4.45
N ILE A 78 18.89 -47.81 3.20
CA ILE A 78 18.97 -46.98 2.00
C ILE A 78 17.77 -46.02 1.92
N SER A 79 16.56 -46.54 2.14
CA SER A 79 15.34 -45.73 2.17
C SER A 79 15.41 -44.66 3.26
N ALA A 80 15.85 -45.01 4.46
CA ALA A 80 16.00 -44.06 5.57
C ALA A 80 17.02 -42.96 5.25
N THR A 81 18.14 -43.33 4.61
CA THR A 81 19.18 -42.39 4.18
C THR A 81 18.61 -41.40 3.15
N ARG A 82 17.86 -41.88 2.15
CA ARG A 82 17.19 -41.01 1.16
C ARG A 82 16.20 -40.06 1.82
N SER A 83 15.35 -40.56 2.72
CA SER A 83 14.42 -39.71 3.46
C SER A 83 15.13 -38.65 4.32
N GLN A 84 16.31 -38.97 4.87
CA GLN A 84 17.10 -38.03 5.65
C GLN A 84 17.80 -36.98 4.77
N ILE A 85 18.23 -37.35 3.57
CA ILE A 85 18.73 -36.42 2.53
C ILE A 85 17.63 -35.43 2.15
N ASP A 86 16.40 -35.91 1.92
CA ASP A 86 15.27 -35.05 1.59
C ASP A 86 14.90 -34.11 2.74
N HIS A 87 14.89 -34.62 3.98
CA HIS A 87 14.67 -33.80 5.18
C HIS A 87 15.69 -32.68 5.34
N GLN A 88 16.93 -32.84 4.87
CA GLN A 88 17.93 -31.77 4.95
C GLN A 88 17.63 -30.59 4.01
N ARG A 89 16.81 -30.80 2.96
CA ARG A 89 16.41 -29.74 2.01
C ARG A 89 15.23 -28.92 2.53
N MET A 90 14.33 -29.56 3.27
CA MET A 90 13.06 -28.96 3.71
C MET A 90 13.20 -27.61 4.44
N PRO A 91 14.10 -27.44 5.43
CA PRO A 91 14.21 -26.17 6.15
C PRO A 91 14.58 -24.98 5.25
N PHE A 92 15.32 -25.22 4.16
CA PHE A 92 15.71 -24.17 3.22
C PHE A 92 14.56 -23.80 2.28
N LEU A 93 13.72 -24.76 1.92
CA LEU A 93 12.52 -24.52 1.13
C LEU A 93 11.50 -23.73 1.96
N GLU A 94 11.21 -24.20 3.18
CA GLU A 94 10.30 -23.55 4.12
C GLU A 94 10.76 -22.11 4.43
N TYR A 95 12.03 -21.93 4.77
CA TYR A 95 12.57 -20.57 5.02
C TYR A 95 12.50 -19.68 3.77
N GLY A 96 12.66 -20.24 2.57
CA GLY A 96 12.53 -19.49 1.32
C GLY A 96 11.10 -19.00 1.07
N GLU A 97 10.11 -19.84 1.33
CA GLU A 97 8.69 -19.51 1.25
C GLU A 97 8.31 -18.48 2.32
N GLU A 98 8.71 -18.68 3.59
CA GLU A 98 8.44 -17.73 4.68
C GLU A 98 9.00 -16.33 4.43
N GLN A 99 10.20 -16.24 3.85
CA GLN A 99 10.80 -14.95 3.49
C GLN A 99 9.99 -14.23 2.40
N HIS A 100 9.55 -14.97 1.38
CA HIS A 100 8.71 -14.42 0.32
C HIS A 100 7.39 -13.89 0.89
N ASP A 101 6.70 -14.70 1.68
CA ASP A 101 5.43 -14.33 2.32
C ASP A 101 5.58 -13.12 3.24
N THR A 102 6.68 -13.04 3.98
CA THR A 102 6.97 -11.89 4.86
C THR A 102 7.10 -10.59 4.06
N VAL A 103 7.80 -10.61 2.94
CA VAL A 103 7.94 -9.44 2.07
C VAL A 103 6.59 -9.08 1.43
N GLU A 104 5.83 -10.05 0.96
CA GLU A 104 4.50 -9.81 0.37
C GLU A 104 3.51 -9.19 1.39
N VAL A 105 3.51 -9.68 2.63
CA VAL A 105 2.71 -9.10 3.72
C VAL A 105 3.18 -7.68 4.06
N ALA A 106 4.49 -7.42 4.05
CA ALA A 106 4.99 -6.06 4.29
C ALA A 106 4.53 -5.10 3.18
N LEU A 107 4.69 -5.49 1.91
CA LEU A 107 4.29 -4.68 0.76
C LEU A 107 2.77 -4.41 0.74
N SER A 108 1.94 -5.42 0.98
CA SER A 108 0.47 -5.25 0.99
C SER A 108 -0.05 -4.29 2.07
N ARG A 109 0.66 -4.17 3.20
CA ARG A 109 0.32 -3.17 4.23
C ARG A 109 0.58 -1.75 3.74
N PHE A 110 1.67 -1.53 3.02
CA PHE A 110 2.00 -0.22 2.46
C PHE A 110 1.00 0.20 1.38
N ASP A 111 0.54 -0.73 0.54
CA ASP A 111 -0.52 -0.47 -0.44
C ASP A 111 -1.82 -0.03 0.26
N ALA A 112 -2.22 -0.73 1.32
CA ALA A 112 -3.42 -0.38 2.08
C ALA A 112 -3.32 0.99 2.76
N ASP A 113 -2.14 1.33 3.32
CA ASP A 113 -1.89 2.64 3.93
C ASP A 113 -1.94 3.76 2.88
N MET A 114 -1.44 3.52 1.67
CA MET A 114 -1.51 4.46 0.55
C MET A 114 -2.95 4.73 0.11
N ASP A 115 -3.76 3.68 -0.06
CA ASP A 115 -5.17 3.82 -0.41
C ASP A 115 -5.95 4.63 0.65
N ALA A 116 -5.65 4.40 1.93
CA ALA A 116 -6.24 5.15 3.03
C ALA A 116 -5.83 6.63 2.99
N LEU A 117 -4.56 6.91 2.67
CA LEU A 117 -4.05 8.28 2.59
C LEU A 117 -4.64 9.05 1.40
N GLU A 118 -4.75 8.41 0.23
CA GLU A 118 -5.42 8.99 -0.94
C GLU A 118 -6.90 9.30 -0.64
N THR A 119 -7.59 8.39 0.04
CA THR A 119 -8.98 8.59 0.47
C THR A 119 -9.11 9.80 1.40
N ASN A 120 -8.26 9.88 2.42
CA ASN A 120 -8.25 10.99 3.37
C ASN A 120 -7.97 12.35 2.70
N LEU A 121 -7.02 12.41 1.76
CA LEU A 121 -6.73 13.64 1.01
C LEU A 121 -7.91 14.07 0.13
N ALA A 122 -8.59 13.11 -0.52
CA ALA A 122 -9.79 13.39 -1.30
C ALA A 122 -10.92 13.96 -0.43
N GLU A 123 -11.10 13.42 0.78
CA GLU A 123 -12.05 13.93 1.76
C GLU A 123 -11.70 15.33 2.24
N GLN A 124 -10.44 15.58 2.61
CA GLN A 124 -9.95 16.90 3.01
C GLN A 124 -10.19 17.94 1.91
N ARG A 125 -9.88 17.59 0.65
CA ARG A 125 -10.17 18.45 -0.50
C ARG A 125 -11.67 18.77 -0.61
N LYS A 126 -12.54 17.78 -0.42
CA LYS A 126 -14.00 17.97 -0.43
C LYS A 126 -14.49 18.86 0.70
N VAL A 127 -13.87 18.78 1.89
CA VAL A 127 -14.17 19.65 3.02
C VAL A 127 -13.73 21.08 2.73
N MET A 128 -12.50 21.28 2.25
CA MET A 128 -12.01 22.61 1.90
C MET A 128 -12.85 23.29 0.81
N LEU A 129 -13.28 22.54 -0.21
CA LEU A 129 -14.19 23.06 -1.24
C LEU A 129 -15.55 23.50 -0.66
N ARG A 130 -16.11 22.74 0.28
CA ARG A 130 -17.34 23.12 0.98
C ARG A 130 -17.16 24.36 1.84
N MET A 131 -16.03 24.48 2.55
CA MET A 131 -15.71 25.67 3.33
C MET A 131 -15.55 26.91 2.45
N LEU A 132 -14.84 26.79 1.32
CA LEU A 132 -14.71 27.87 0.33
C LEU A 132 -16.06 28.28 -0.24
N ASP A 133 -16.96 27.33 -0.52
CA ASP A 133 -18.29 27.64 -1.03
C ASP A 133 -19.17 28.31 0.04
N SER A 134 -19.09 27.88 1.30
CA SER A 134 -19.75 28.56 2.43
C SER A 134 -19.26 29.99 2.57
N MET A 135 -17.93 30.18 2.58
CA MET A 135 -17.32 31.51 2.66
C MET A 135 -17.75 32.38 1.47
N ARG A 136 -17.79 31.83 0.25
CA ARG A 136 -18.26 32.56 -0.94
C ARG A 136 -19.75 32.93 -0.86
N SER A 137 -20.57 32.05 -0.28
CA SER A 137 -21.99 32.31 -0.05
C SER A 137 -22.18 33.41 1.00
N GLU A 138 -21.43 33.36 2.10
CA GLU A 138 -21.43 34.37 3.16
C GLU A 138 -20.94 35.73 2.63
N THR A 139 -19.88 35.76 1.82
CA THR A 139 -19.39 37.01 1.19
C THR A 139 -20.44 37.59 0.25
N PHE A 140 -21.10 36.77 -0.57
CA PHE A 140 -22.17 37.20 -1.47
C PHE A 140 -23.38 37.72 -0.70
N ALA A 141 -23.80 37.05 0.37
CA ALA A 141 -24.90 37.48 1.22
C ALA A 141 -24.61 38.82 1.89
N ALA A 142 -23.38 39.02 2.39
CA ALA A 142 -22.95 40.29 2.98
C ALA A 142 -23.01 41.44 1.96
N VAL A 143 -22.48 41.23 0.75
CA VAL A 143 -22.53 42.24 -0.33
C VAL A 143 -23.96 42.51 -0.78
N LYS A 144 -24.81 41.48 -0.92
CA LYS A 144 -26.22 41.63 -1.26
C LYS A 144 -26.97 42.46 -0.20
N ASN A 145 -26.80 42.16 1.08
CA ASN A 145 -27.46 42.88 2.18
C ASN A 145 -27.03 44.35 2.22
N PHE A 146 -25.75 44.62 1.92
CA PHE A 146 -25.24 45.98 1.77
C PHE A 146 -25.92 46.72 0.61
N LEU A 147 -26.00 46.11 -0.58
CA LEU A 147 -26.64 46.71 -1.75
C LEU A 147 -28.15 46.95 -1.56
N VAL A 148 -28.85 46.01 -0.91
CA VAL A 148 -30.27 46.17 -0.56
C VAL A 148 -30.46 47.30 0.43
N SER A 149 -29.68 47.35 1.51
CA SER A 149 -29.74 48.45 2.51
C SER A 149 -29.51 49.81 1.85
N ARG A 150 -28.57 49.89 0.90
CA ARG A 150 -28.32 51.11 0.13
C ARG A 150 -29.50 51.49 -0.77
N GLN A 151 -30.10 50.52 -1.45
CA GLN A 151 -31.27 50.76 -2.31
C GLN A 151 -32.46 51.25 -1.49
N ASP A 152 -32.75 50.61 -0.36
CA ASP A 152 -33.85 51.00 0.54
C ASP A 152 -33.66 52.43 1.06
N ALA A 153 -32.43 52.79 1.41
CA ALA A 153 -32.07 54.15 1.82
C ALA A 153 -32.28 55.19 0.72
N LEU A 154 -31.90 54.88 -0.52
CA LEU A 154 -32.14 55.76 -1.68
C LEU A 154 -33.64 55.85 -2.02
N SER A 155 -34.38 54.75 -1.92
CA SER A 155 -35.82 54.73 -2.10
C SER A 155 -36.56 55.52 -1.02
N ALA A 156 -36.10 55.49 0.24
CA ALA A 156 -36.65 56.33 1.31
C ALA A 156 -36.40 57.82 1.04
N LEU A 157 -35.24 58.19 0.51
CA LEU A 157 -34.95 59.56 0.07
C LEU A 157 -35.84 60.01 -1.08
N ALA A 158 -36.01 59.15 -2.09
CA ALA A 158 -36.88 59.44 -3.23
C ALA A 158 -38.36 59.57 -2.80
N GLY A 159 -38.81 58.71 -1.88
CA GLY A 159 -40.17 58.72 -1.33
C GLY A 159 -40.45 59.89 -0.38
N ALA A 160 -39.43 60.43 0.28
CA ALA A 160 -39.56 61.62 1.13
C ALA A 160 -39.90 62.89 0.33
N GLY A 161 -39.74 62.87 -1.00
CA GLY A 161 -40.20 63.94 -1.89
C GLY A 161 -39.53 65.30 -1.66
N SER A 162 -38.41 65.37 -0.93
CA SER A 162 -37.68 66.61 -0.73
C SER A 162 -36.98 67.01 -2.03
N THR A 163 -37.27 68.22 -2.50
CA THR A 163 -36.67 68.82 -3.70
C THR A 163 -35.59 69.84 -3.35
N ASP A 164 -35.24 70.00 -2.07
CA ASP A 164 -34.18 70.91 -1.63
C ASP A 164 -32.80 70.25 -1.79
N PRO A 165 -31.93 70.76 -2.69
CA PRO A 165 -30.59 70.22 -2.90
C PRO A 165 -29.73 70.15 -1.63
N ALA A 166 -29.94 71.04 -0.67
CA ALA A 166 -29.18 71.08 0.58
C ALA A 166 -29.63 69.99 1.57
N GLU A 167 -30.91 69.61 1.57
CA GLU A 167 -31.42 68.48 2.36
C GLU A 167 -31.05 67.15 1.73
N ILE A 168 -31.16 67.04 0.40
CA ILE A 168 -30.71 65.86 -0.35
C ILE A 168 -29.23 65.61 -0.09
N GLY A 169 -28.38 66.65 -0.18
CA GLY A 169 -26.94 66.54 0.08
C GLY A 169 -26.62 66.05 1.50
N ARG A 170 -27.33 66.56 2.52
CA ARG A 170 -27.14 66.14 3.92
C ARG A 170 -27.60 64.70 4.16
N SER A 171 -28.72 64.30 3.58
CA SER A 171 -29.24 62.94 3.70
C SER A 171 -28.35 61.93 2.98
N VAL A 172 -27.82 62.25 1.80
CA VAL A 172 -26.85 61.40 1.09
C VAL A 172 -25.55 61.26 1.89
N GLN A 173 -25.04 62.34 2.49
CA GLN A 173 -23.85 62.26 3.35
C GLN A 173 -24.08 61.45 4.63
N TYR A 174 -25.27 61.54 5.22
CA TYR A 174 -25.64 60.72 6.38
C TYR A 174 -25.70 59.23 6.01
N LEU A 175 -26.33 58.90 4.87
CA LEU A 175 -26.36 57.54 4.35
C LEU A 175 -24.97 57.00 4.03
N ARG A 176 -24.10 57.84 3.47
CA ARG A 176 -22.70 57.48 3.22
C ARG A 176 -22.00 57.05 4.51
N ARG A 177 -22.10 57.84 5.58
CA ARG A 177 -21.49 57.51 6.88
C ARG A 177 -22.10 56.26 7.53
N ALA A 178 -23.42 56.08 7.38
CA ALA A 178 -24.10 54.89 7.88
C ALA A 178 -23.66 53.61 7.14
N LEU A 179 -23.39 53.70 5.84
CA LEU A 179 -22.88 52.61 5.02
C LEU A 179 -21.39 52.34 5.24
N GLU A 180 -20.58 53.36 5.55
CA GLU A 180 -19.17 53.22 5.96
C GLU A 180 -19.02 52.41 7.27
N LEU A 181 -19.98 52.50 8.20
CA LEU A 181 -20.00 51.66 9.42
C LEU A 181 -20.25 50.16 9.12
N MET A 182 -20.87 49.84 7.98
CA MET A 182 -21.06 48.46 7.52
C MET A 182 -19.87 47.95 6.67
N ALA A 183 -18.94 48.84 6.32
CA ALA A 183 -17.76 48.59 5.50
C ALA A 183 -16.60 47.90 6.24
N ASP A 184 -16.69 47.75 7.56
CA ASP A 184 -15.67 47.07 8.36
C ASP A 184 -15.58 45.56 8.08
N THR A 185 -16.55 45.02 7.35
CA THR A 185 -16.49 43.65 6.82
C THR A 185 -15.54 43.62 5.61
N PRO A 186 -14.42 42.86 5.63
CA PRO A 186 -13.38 42.88 4.59
C PRO A 186 -13.88 42.51 3.19
N GLN A 187 -15.04 41.86 3.10
CA GLN A 187 -15.71 41.46 1.86
C GLN A 187 -16.47 42.61 1.17
N VAL A 188 -16.90 43.63 1.94
CA VAL A 188 -17.73 44.76 1.46
C VAL A 188 -16.86 45.94 1.03
N ARG A 189 -15.69 46.11 1.66
CA ARG A 189 -14.71 47.15 1.37
C ARG A 189 -14.34 47.31 -0.13
N PRO A 190 -14.00 46.25 -0.90
CA PRO A 190 -13.67 46.40 -2.32
C PRO A 190 -14.87 46.78 -3.22
N VAL A 191 -16.11 46.59 -2.75
CA VAL A 191 -17.31 47.06 -3.46
C VAL A 191 -17.50 48.55 -3.24
N LEU A 192 -17.25 49.05 -2.03
CA LEU A 192 -17.31 50.47 -1.71
C LEU A 192 -16.27 51.28 -2.50
N GLU A 193 -15.03 50.80 -2.58
CA GLU A 193 -13.94 51.43 -3.34
C GLU A 193 -14.22 51.57 -4.84
N ARG A 194 -15.19 50.81 -5.37
CA ARG A 194 -15.56 50.80 -6.79
C ARG A 194 -16.80 51.64 -7.12
N VAL A 195 -17.53 52.07 -6.10
CA VAL A 195 -18.78 52.83 -6.26
C VAL A 195 -18.62 54.29 -5.79
N ASP A 196 -17.52 54.61 -5.12
CA ASP A 196 -16.95 55.97 -5.07
C ASP A 196 -16.33 56.37 -6.42
#